data_AF-A0A958FMZ3-F1
#
_entry.id   AF-A0A958FMZ3-F1
#
_cell.length_a   1.000
_cell.length_b   1.000
_cell.length_c   1.000
_cell.angle_alpha   90.00
_cell.angle_beta   90.00
_cell.angle_gamma   90.00
#
_symmetry.space_group_name_H-M   'P 1'
#
loop_
_entity.id
_entity.type
_entity.pdbx_description
1 polymer ?
#
loop_
_entity_poly.entity_id
_entity_poly.type
_entity_poly.pdbx_seq_one_letter_code
_entity_poly.pdbx_strand_id
1 'polypeptide(L)'
;LKAIIDRPPLENIIVTFSLSPAAQAKRYDRKTPSLEARLRAIAKLADRGFRLGIHFDPIIYEDGFEAQYRALVQEVLQAVPDAQIEYISLGVVRFTRDVYQEFVRNYPGSGLLAGEFVKSFDNKIRYNRPQRLYMLNTVQQLCRDAGIGAEKIYLCMENETV
;
A
#
# COMPACT_ATOMS: atom_id res chain seq x y z
N LEU A 1 -11.00 9.96 11.12
CA LEU A 1 -12.04 9.15 11.81
C LEU A 1 -13.18 10.00 12.37
N LYS A 2 -12.93 10.92 13.34
CA LYS A 2 -13.99 11.75 13.98
C LYS A 2 -14.94 12.45 12.99
N ALA A 3 -14.43 12.90 11.84
CA ALA A 3 -15.24 13.60 10.85
C ALA A 3 -16.31 12.74 10.14
N ILE A 4 -16.14 11.41 10.12
CA ILE A 4 -16.98 10.51 9.31
C ILE A 4 -17.63 9.38 10.11
N ILE A 5 -17.10 9.03 11.29
CA ILE A 5 -17.53 7.82 12.02
C ILE A 5 -18.98 7.89 12.53
N ASP A 6 -19.51 9.10 12.73
CA ASP A 6 -20.89 9.31 13.18
C ASP A 6 -21.87 9.58 12.03
N ARG A 7 -21.37 9.51 10.78
CA ARG A 7 -22.20 9.63 9.58
C ARG A 7 -22.60 8.24 9.09
N PRO A 8 -23.77 8.08 8.47
CA PRO A 8 -24.14 6.82 7.84
C PRO A 8 -23.20 6.55 6.65
N PRO A 9 -22.85 5.26 6.38
CA PRO A 9 -22.18 4.90 5.15
C PRO A 9 -23.07 5.25 3.95
N LEU A 10 -22.47 5.75 2.87
CA LEU A 10 -23.17 6.04 1.62
C LEU A 10 -22.68 5.08 0.55
N GLU A 11 -23.61 4.58 -0.27
CA GLU A 11 -23.31 3.59 -1.30
C GLU A 11 -22.24 4.06 -2.30
N ASN A 12 -22.18 5.36 -2.59
CA ASN A 12 -21.22 5.93 -3.53
C ASN A 12 -19.93 6.44 -2.88
N ILE A 13 -19.67 6.10 -1.61
CA ILE A 13 -18.45 6.50 -0.89
C ILE A 13 -17.68 5.26 -0.44
N ILE A 14 -16.41 5.20 -0.83
CA ILE A 14 -15.44 4.22 -0.34
C ILE A 14 -14.42 4.96 0.52
N VAL A 15 -14.18 4.48 1.73
CA VAL A 15 -13.16 5.04 2.61
C VAL A 15 -11.87 4.25 2.43
N THR A 16 -10.78 4.92 2.09
CA THR A 16 -9.54 4.23 1.72
C THR A 16 -8.41 4.48 2.71
N PHE A 17 -7.53 3.49 2.85
CA PHE A 17 -6.36 3.55 3.72
C PHE A 17 -5.11 3.07 2.98
N SER A 18 -4.05 3.88 3.02
CA SER A 18 -2.71 3.42 2.66
C SER A 18 -2.08 2.69 3.84
N LEU A 19 -1.57 1.49 3.59
CA LEU A 19 -0.95 0.64 4.59
C LEU A 19 0.42 0.15 4.11
N SER A 20 1.36 0.11 5.03
CA SER A 20 2.71 -0.42 4.83
C SER A 20 3.09 -1.23 6.07
N PRO A 21 4.03 -2.18 5.98
CA PRO A 21 4.49 -2.92 7.14
C PRO A 21 4.93 -1.99 8.28
N ALA A 22 4.65 -2.36 9.54
CA ALA A 22 4.80 -1.45 10.69
C ALA A 22 6.21 -0.82 10.79
N ALA A 23 7.27 -1.58 10.51
CA ALA A 23 8.64 -1.08 10.51
C ALA A 23 8.87 -0.02 9.42
N GLN A 24 8.35 -0.25 8.22
CA GLN A 24 8.43 0.68 7.09
C GLN A 24 7.62 1.95 7.37
N ALA A 25 6.37 1.81 7.84
CA ALA A 25 5.53 2.94 8.21
C ALA A 25 6.18 3.82 9.30
N LYS A 26 6.81 3.21 10.30
CA LYS A 26 7.55 3.93 11.36
C LYS A 26 8.74 4.71 10.79
N ARG A 27 9.41 4.18 9.77
CA ARG A 27 10.61 4.78 9.16
C ARG A 27 10.26 5.89 8.15
N TYR A 28 9.28 5.64 7.28
CA TYR A 28 9.01 6.48 6.10
C TYR A 28 7.77 7.37 6.25
N ASP A 29 6.71 6.92 6.93
CA ASP A 29 5.45 7.69 7.05
C ASP A 29 5.49 8.69 8.21
N ARG A 30 6.45 9.61 8.18
CA ARG A 30 6.65 10.61 9.24
C ARG A 30 5.39 11.43 9.47
N LYS A 31 5.04 11.66 10.74
CA LYS A 31 3.88 12.46 11.18
C LYS A 31 2.52 11.86 10.78
N THR A 32 2.46 10.56 10.52
CA THR A 32 1.19 9.85 10.28
C THR A 32 0.86 8.90 11.45
N PRO A 33 -0.39 8.43 11.56
CA PRO A 33 -0.75 7.37 12.50
C PRO A 33 -0.02 6.06 12.19
N SER A 34 0.31 5.29 13.24
CA SER A 34 0.90 3.95 13.11
C SER A 34 -0.03 2.98 12.36
N LEU A 35 0.54 1.88 11.85
CA LEU A 35 -0.24 0.79 11.22
C LEU A 35 -1.37 0.32 12.14
N GLU A 36 -1.06 0.04 13.41
CA GLU A 36 -2.04 -0.38 14.42
C GLU A 36 -3.19 0.64 14.58
N ALA A 37 -2.88 1.94 14.59
CA ALA A 37 -3.91 2.99 14.68
C ALA A 37 -4.79 3.05 13.42
N ARG A 38 -4.21 2.81 12.24
CA ARG A 38 -4.96 2.72 10.97
C ARG A 38 -5.85 1.48 10.95
N LEU A 39 -5.35 0.31 11.34
CA LEU A 39 -6.12 -0.94 11.45
C LEU A 39 -7.29 -0.81 12.44
N ARG A 40 -7.09 -0.17 13.60
CA ARG A 40 -8.19 0.14 14.52
C ARG A 40 -9.25 1.07 13.91
N ALA A 41 -8.83 2.02 13.08
CA ALA A 41 -9.78 2.90 12.40
C ALA A 41 -10.55 2.17 11.31
N ILE A 42 -9.89 1.28 10.58
CA ILE A 42 -10.48 0.35 9.60
C ILE A 42 -11.55 -0.51 10.28
N ALA A 43 -11.21 -1.21 11.37
CA ALA A 43 -12.14 -2.06 12.10
C ALA A 43 -13.39 -1.29 12.56
N LYS A 44 -13.21 -0.10 13.15
CA LYS A 44 -14.34 0.75 13.57
C LYS A 44 -15.25 1.18 12.43
N LEU A 45 -14.70 1.40 11.23
CA LEU A 45 -15.50 1.75 10.05
C LEU A 45 -16.19 0.51 9.48
N ALA A 46 -15.51 -0.64 9.46
CA ALA A 46 -16.07 -1.92 9.08
C ALA A 46 -17.28 -2.27 9.96
N ASP A 47 -17.16 -2.13 11.29
CA ASP A 47 -18.26 -2.34 12.25
C ASP A 47 -19.49 -1.46 11.98
N ARG A 48 -19.30 -0.30 11.34
CA ARG A 48 -20.38 0.61 10.96
C ARG A 48 -20.87 0.43 9.53
N GLY A 49 -20.43 -0.62 8.83
CA GLY A 49 -20.88 -0.95 7.48
C GLY A 49 -20.25 -0.10 6.38
N PHE A 50 -19.14 0.60 6.64
CA PHE A 50 -18.45 1.34 5.57
C PHE A 50 -17.79 0.38 4.58
N ARG A 51 -17.88 0.74 3.30
CA ARG A 51 -17.10 0.14 2.20
C ARG A 51 -15.67 0.66 2.27
N LEU A 52 -14.70 -0.24 2.21
CA LEU A 52 -13.29 0.07 2.48
C LEU A 52 -12.40 -0.27 1.28
N GLY A 53 -11.43 0.59 0.99
CA GLY A 53 -10.38 0.33 0.01
C GLY A 53 -9.00 0.32 0.67
N ILE A 54 -8.14 -0.62 0.27
CA ILE A 54 -6.79 -0.74 0.82
C ILE A 54 -5.76 -0.41 -0.25
N HIS A 55 -4.79 0.42 0.09
CA HIS A 55 -3.66 0.73 -0.78
C HIS A 55 -2.37 0.18 -0.16
N PHE A 56 -1.79 -0.83 -0.79
CA PHE A 56 -0.37 -1.14 -0.64
C PHE A 56 0.39 -0.34 -1.70
N ASP A 57 0.42 0.98 -1.52
CA ASP A 57 1.08 1.92 -2.42
C ASP A 57 1.76 3.03 -1.58
N PRO A 58 3.10 3.06 -1.50
CA PRO A 58 4.02 2.21 -2.24
C PRO A 58 4.39 0.89 -1.52
N ILE A 59 4.67 -0.15 -2.32
CA ILE A 59 5.43 -1.34 -1.93
C ILE A 59 6.91 -0.98 -2.03
N ILE A 60 7.61 -1.18 -0.91
CA ILE A 60 9.04 -0.91 -0.74
C ILE A 60 9.75 -2.25 -0.52
N TYR A 61 10.85 -2.45 -1.24
CA TYR A 61 11.72 -3.60 -1.05
C TYR A 61 12.68 -3.34 0.10
N GLU A 62 12.68 -4.23 1.09
CA GLU A 62 13.67 -4.32 2.17
C GLU A 62 13.91 -5.81 2.47
N ASP A 63 14.97 -6.12 3.23
CA ASP A 63 15.19 -7.50 3.65
C ASP A 63 14.00 -8.05 4.45
N GLY A 64 13.54 -9.23 4.06
CA GLY A 64 12.34 -9.86 4.63
C GLY A 64 11.02 -9.29 4.14
N PHE A 65 10.99 -8.54 3.02
CA PHE A 65 9.78 -7.91 2.50
C PHE A 65 8.58 -8.87 2.37
N GLU A 66 8.78 -10.10 1.89
CA GLU A 66 7.68 -11.05 1.69
C GLU A 66 7.00 -11.39 3.02
N ALA A 67 7.79 -11.70 4.05
CA ALA A 67 7.26 -12.01 5.38
C ALA A 67 6.54 -10.80 5.99
N GLN A 68 7.08 -9.59 5.79
CA GLN A 68 6.48 -8.34 6.26
C GLN A 68 5.12 -8.07 5.60
N TYR A 69 5.03 -8.25 4.27
CA TYR A 69 3.76 -8.08 3.55
C TYR A 69 2.78 -9.20 3.84
N ARG A 70 3.25 -10.44 4.05
CA ARG A 70 2.39 -11.56 4.47
C ARG A 70 1.72 -11.26 5.81
N ALA A 71 2.50 -10.77 6.78
CA ALA A 71 1.97 -10.34 8.07
C ALA A 71 0.98 -9.18 7.91
N LEU A 72 1.30 -8.17 7.10
CA LEU A 72 0.41 -7.03 6.84
C LEU A 72 -0.94 -7.48 6.25
N VAL A 73 -0.93 -8.37 5.25
CA VAL A 73 -2.17 -8.90 4.66
C VAL A 73 -3.02 -9.62 5.71
N GLN A 74 -2.40 -10.42 6.58
CA GLN A 74 -3.10 -11.10 7.68
C GLN A 74 -3.70 -10.10 8.68
N GLU A 75 -2.95 -9.08 9.08
CA GLU A 75 -3.43 -8.02 9.98
C GLU A 75 -4.62 -7.25 9.38
N VAL A 76 -4.62 -6.99 8.07
CA VAL A 76 -5.74 -6.37 7.36
C VAL A 76 -6.99 -7.26 7.44
N LEU A 77 -6.87 -8.54 7.12
CA LEU A 77 -8.01 -9.47 7.14
C LEU A 77 -8.52 -9.79 8.54
N GLN A 78 -7.70 -9.57 9.58
CA GLN A 78 -8.16 -9.60 10.97
C GLN A 78 -8.94 -8.33 11.35
N ALA A 79 -8.64 -7.19 10.72
CA ALA A 79 -9.26 -5.90 11.03
C ALA A 79 -10.53 -5.62 10.22
N VAL A 80 -10.66 -6.16 9.01
CA VAL A 80 -11.81 -5.95 8.13
C VAL A 80 -12.19 -7.25 7.41
N PRO A 81 -13.47 -7.64 7.43
CA PRO A 81 -13.95 -8.76 6.63
C PRO A 81 -13.73 -8.51 5.14
N ASP A 82 -13.29 -9.52 4.38
CA ASP A 82 -13.08 -9.41 2.93
C ASP A 82 -14.33 -8.88 2.20
N ALA A 83 -15.54 -9.22 2.65
CA ALA A 83 -16.80 -8.73 2.09
C ALA A 83 -16.96 -7.20 2.13
N GLN A 84 -16.22 -6.49 2.98
CA GLN A 84 -16.24 -5.02 3.07
C GLN A 84 -15.03 -4.37 2.39
N ILE A 85 -14.09 -5.17 1.90
CA ILE A 85 -12.98 -4.69 1.06
C ILE A 85 -13.48 -4.65 -0.38
N GLU A 86 -13.59 -3.44 -0.92
CA GLU A 86 -13.97 -3.18 -2.30
C GLU A 86 -12.83 -3.45 -3.27
N TYR A 87 -11.62 -3.05 -2.88
CA TYR A 87 -10.42 -3.30 -3.66
C TYR A 87 -9.15 -3.21 -2.81
N ILE A 88 -8.11 -3.83 -3.34
CA ILE A 88 -6.72 -3.68 -2.91
C ILE A 88 -5.89 -3.21 -4.10
N SER A 89 -5.33 -2.00 -3.98
CA SER A 89 -4.41 -1.49 -5.00
C SER A 89 -2.98 -1.81 -4.63
N LEU A 90 -2.21 -2.33 -5.58
CA LEU A 90 -0.78 -2.61 -5.42
C LEU A 90 0.04 -1.65 -6.27
N GLY A 91 0.87 -0.81 -5.65
CA GLY A 91 1.74 0.12 -6.37
C GLY A 91 3.13 0.08 -5.78
N VAL A 92 4.17 0.17 -6.62
CA VAL A 92 5.56 0.28 -6.15
C VAL A 92 6.01 1.74 -6.09
N VAL A 93 7.07 2.00 -5.32
CA VAL A 93 7.70 3.33 -5.23
C VAL A 93 7.94 3.91 -6.62
N ARG A 94 7.52 5.17 -6.79
CA ARG A 94 7.73 5.95 -8.01
C ARG A 94 7.89 7.42 -7.67
N PHE A 95 8.78 8.08 -8.37
CA PHE A 95 9.01 9.51 -8.26
C PHE A 95 8.89 10.16 -9.64
N THR A 96 8.43 11.42 -9.69
CA THR A 96 8.79 12.29 -10.82
C THR A 96 10.26 12.71 -10.65
N ARG A 97 10.89 13.21 -11.72
CA ARG A 97 12.28 13.67 -11.66
C ARG A 97 12.51 14.69 -10.54
N ASP A 98 11.66 15.70 -10.46
CA ASP A 98 11.84 16.79 -9.51
C ASP A 98 11.60 16.32 -8.07
N VAL A 99 10.61 15.44 -7.84
CA VAL A 99 10.37 14.83 -6.53
C VAL A 99 11.55 13.97 -6.10
N TYR A 100 12.17 13.22 -7.02
CA TYR A 100 13.35 12.42 -6.69
C TYR A 100 14.54 13.30 -6.29
N GLN A 101 14.77 14.42 -6.99
CA GLN A 101 15.83 15.37 -6.64
C GLN A 101 15.62 15.95 -5.24
N GLU A 102 14.39 16.35 -4.91
CA GLU A 102 14.06 16.83 -3.58
C GLU A 102 14.13 15.72 -2.52
N PHE A 103 13.77 14.48 -2.87
CA PHE A 103 13.91 13.34 -1.98
C PHE A 103 15.37 13.09 -1.59
N VAL A 104 16.29 13.06 -2.57
CA VAL A 104 17.74 12.92 -2.34
C VAL A 104 18.27 14.07 -1.47
N ARG A 105 17.86 15.30 -1.75
CA ARG A 105 18.31 16.51 -1.03
C ARG A 105 17.83 16.52 0.43
N ASN A 106 16.56 16.21 0.65
CA ASN A 106 15.92 16.35 1.97
C ASN A 106 16.12 15.13 2.86
N TYR A 107 16.37 13.95 2.27
CA TYR A 107 16.52 12.69 3.00
C TYR A 107 17.76 11.89 2.53
N PRO A 108 18.97 12.48 2.53
CA PRO A 108 20.17 11.83 1.99
C PRO A 108 20.56 10.55 2.73
N GLY A 109 20.13 10.38 3.99
CA GLY A 109 20.35 9.15 4.78
C GLY A 109 19.21 8.13 4.69
N SER A 110 18.25 8.29 3.79
CA SER A 110 17.14 7.35 3.65
C SER A 110 17.63 6.02 3.05
N GLY A 111 17.29 4.90 3.70
CA GLY A 111 17.63 3.56 3.19
C GLY A 111 17.03 3.26 1.81
N LEU A 112 15.93 3.93 1.44
CA LEU A 112 15.35 3.84 0.10
C LEU A 112 16.34 4.22 -1.01
N LEU A 113 17.28 5.13 -0.76
CA LEU A 113 18.27 5.56 -1.74
C LEU A 113 19.30 4.47 -2.09
N ALA A 114 19.38 3.40 -1.29
CA ALA A 114 20.18 2.22 -1.64
C ALA A 114 19.52 1.38 -2.76
N GLY A 115 18.24 1.62 -3.07
CA GLY A 115 17.55 0.94 -4.16
C GLY A 115 18.08 1.35 -5.53
N GLU A 116 18.16 0.38 -6.45
CA GLU A 116 18.51 0.62 -7.85
C GLU A 116 17.34 1.23 -8.63
N PHE A 117 17.10 2.53 -8.43
CA PHE A 117 16.08 3.25 -9.18
C PHE A 117 16.55 3.62 -10.58
N VAL A 118 15.71 3.32 -11.57
CA VAL A 118 15.94 3.62 -12.99
C VAL A 118 14.86 4.56 -13.52
N LYS A 119 15.21 5.34 -14.54
CA LYS A 119 14.24 6.14 -15.29
C LYS A 119 13.42 5.21 -16.19
N SER A 120 12.11 5.20 -15.99
CA SER A 120 11.12 4.47 -16.77
C SER A 120 10.70 5.24 -18.03
N PHE A 121 10.02 4.57 -18.96
CA PHE A 121 9.56 5.13 -20.23
C PHE A 121 8.61 6.33 -20.06
N ASP A 122 7.89 6.39 -18.93
CA ASP A 122 6.96 7.46 -18.56
C ASP A 122 7.64 8.61 -17.80
N ASN A 123 8.97 8.75 -17.92
CA ASN A 123 9.80 9.73 -17.22
C ASN A 123 9.76 9.66 -15.69
N LYS A 124 9.17 8.60 -15.10
CA LYS A 124 9.21 8.35 -13.66
C LYS A 124 10.47 7.61 -13.26
N ILE A 125 10.92 7.79 -12.03
CA ILE A 125 12.04 7.08 -11.42
C ILE A 125 11.45 6.00 -10.52
N ARG A 126 11.74 4.72 -10.80
CA ARG A 126 11.16 3.54 -10.12
C ARG A 126 12.18 2.40 -10.03
N TYR A 127 11.88 1.33 -9.30
CA TYR A 127 12.69 0.10 -9.38
C TYR A 127 12.75 -0.45 -10.82
N ASN A 128 13.81 -1.20 -11.14
CA ASN A 128 13.91 -1.87 -12.44
C ASN A 128 12.72 -2.84 -12.68
N ARG A 129 12.37 -3.09 -13.95
CA ARG A 129 11.17 -3.87 -14.30
C ARG A 129 11.14 -5.26 -13.63
N PRO A 130 12.19 -6.09 -13.68
CA PRO A 130 12.19 -7.39 -13.01
C PRO A 130 11.87 -7.30 -11.51
N GLN A 131 12.48 -6.36 -10.78
CA GLN A 131 12.24 -6.17 -9.36
C GLN A 131 10.81 -5.70 -9.08
N ARG A 132 10.27 -4.76 -9.87
CA ARG A 132 8.88 -4.31 -9.73
C ARG A 132 7.90 -5.46 -9.91
N LEU A 133 8.07 -6.27 -10.96
CA LEU A 133 7.21 -7.42 -11.22
C LEU A 133 7.28 -8.44 -10.09
N TYR A 134 8.48 -8.73 -9.61
CA TYR A 134 8.66 -9.61 -8.47
C TYR A 134 7.88 -9.10 -7.25
N MET A 135 8.06 -7.83 -6.87
CA MET A 135 7.37 -7.24 -5.73
C MET A 135 5.84 -7.26 -5.88
N LEU A 136 5.33 -6.83 -7.03
CA LEU A 136 3.89 -6.78 -7.30
C LEU A 136 3.28 -8.18 -7.30
N ASN A 137 3.88 -9.13 -8.00
CA ASN A 137 3.39 -10.51 -8.10
C ASN A 137 3.43 -11.22 -6.75
N THR A 138 4.49 -11.02 -5.96
CA THR A 138 4.57 -11.58 -4.61
C THR A 138 3.43 -11.04 -3.74
N VAL A 139 3.24 -9.73 -3.65
CA VAL A 139 2.17 -9.17 -2.80
C VAL A 139 0.78 -9.55 -3.32
N GLN A 140 0.58 -9.58 -4.64
CA GLN A 140 -0.65 -10.09 -5.24
C GLN A 140 -0.91 -11.54 -4.84
N GLN A 141 0.09 -12.41 -4.93
CA GLN A 141 -0.05 -13.81 -4.56
C GLN A 141 -0.33 -13.96 -3.06
N LEU A 142 0.33 -13.18 -2.20
CA LEU A 142 0.05 -13.16 -0.75
C LEU A 142 -1.41 -12.80 -0.44
N CYS A 143 -1.98 -11.81 -1.14
CA CYS A 143 -3.39 -11.46 -1.01
C CYS A 143 -4.30 -12.64 -1.44
N ARG A 144 -3.98 -13.29 -2.56
CA ARG A 144 -4.76 -14.42 -3.09
C ARG A 144 -4.69 -15.64 -2.18
N ASP A 145 -3.51 -15.96 -1.67
CA ASP A 145 -3.30 -17.05 -0.71
C ASP A 145 -4.06 -16.82 0.59
N ALA A 146 -4.30 -15.56 0.95
CA ALA A 146 -5.11 -15.18 2.10
C ALA A 146 -6.63 -15.21 1.83
N GLY A 147 -7.06 -15.58 0.61
CA GLY A 147 -8.45 -15.74 0.22
C GLY A 147 -9.09 -14.51 -0.43
N ILE A 148 -8.32 -13.47 -0.75
CA ILE A 148 -8.84 -12.27 -1.42
C ILE A 148 -9.08 -12.57 -2.90
N GLY A 149 -10.30 -12.29 -3.37
CA GLY A 149 -10.70 -12.46 -4.77
C GLY A 149 -9.80 -11.66 -5.72
N ALA A 150 -9.42 -12.28 -6.84
CA ALA A 150 -8.53 -11.65 -7.83
C ALA A 150 -9.15 -10.38 -8.45
N GLU A 151 -10.48 -10.33 -8.56
CA GLU A 151 -11.26 -9.20 -9.05
C GLU A 151 -11.16 -7.95 -8.16
N LYS A 152 -10.78 -8.11 -6.89
CA LYS A 152 -10.57 -7.01 -5.95
C LYS A 152 -9.16 -6.43 -6.04
N ILE A 153 -8.21 -7.12 -6.67
CA ILE A 153 -6.80 -6.73 -6.66
C ILE A 153 -6.44 -6.12 -8.01
N TYR A 154 -5.91 -4.89 -8.00
CA TYR A 154 -5.41 -4.26 -9.22
C TYR A 154 -4.02 -3.65 -9.02
N LEU A 155 -3.24 -3.61 -10.11
CA LEU A 155 -1.91 -3.01 -10.13
C LEU A 155 -2.04 -1.52 -10.48
N CYS A 156 -1.63 -0.65 -9.58
CA CYS A 156 -1.73 0.80 -9.70
C CYS A 156 -0.60 1.36 -10.58
N MET A 157 -0.95 2.15 -11.60
CA MET A 157 0.01 2.83 -12.48
C MET A 157 0.99 1.89 -13.22
N GLU A 158 0.49 0.69 -13.52
CA GLU A 158 1.14 -0.36 -14.32
C GLU A 158 0.29 -0.63 -15.57
N ASN A 159 0.93 -1.00 -16.68
CA ASN A 159 0.23 -1.27 -17.94
C ASN A 159 -0.36 -2.69 -17.94
N GLU A 160 -1.34 -2.97 -18.81
CA GLU A 160 -1.92 -4.32 -18.99
C GLU A 160 -0.91 -5.41 -19.38
N THR A 161 0.30 -5.03 -19.80
CA THR A 161 1.41 -5.91 -20.22
C THR A 161 2.44 -6.20 -19.10
N VAL A 162 2.09 -5.86 -17.86
CA VAL A 162 2.83 -6.20 -16.64
C VAL A 162 2.55 -7.64 -16.26
#